data_AF-A0A8T5KR33-F1
#
_entry.id   AF-A0A8T5KR33-F1
#
_cell.length_a   1.000
_cell.length_b   1.000
_cell.length_c   1.000
_cell.angle_alpha   90.00
_cell.angle_beta   90.00
_cell.angle_gamma   90.00
#
_symmetry.space_group_name_H-M   'P 1'
#
loop_
_entity.id
_entity.type
_entity.pdbx_description
1 polymer ?
#
loop_
_entity_poly.entity_id
_entity_poly.type
_entity_poly.pdbx_seq_one_letter_code
_entity_poly.pdbx_strand_id
1 'polypeptide(L)'
;MNSVRQETIELSGELNEEQTDAVIKIEAELLRGARAYFDANGFTEVVVPHITRATGSCENMDTLFGLDFFGRQAYLRQTGQLYLESFVPRLGRVFCVGPSFRAEPSVDERHLT
;
A
#
# COMPACT_ATOMS: atom_id res chain seq x y z
N MET A 1 6.87 8.65 -30.15
CA MET A 1 7.30 7.31 -29.73
C MET A 1 8.60 7.49 -28.95
N ASN A 2 8.52 8.02 -27.72
CA ASN A 2 9.69 8.27 -26.89
C ASN A 2 9.70 7.23 -25.77
N SER A 3 10.69 6.35 -25.85
CA SER A 3 11.02 5.34 -24.86
C SER A 3 11.46 6.04 -23.58
N VAL A 4 10.70 5.86 -22.50
CA VAL A 4 11.09 6.26 -21.15
C VAL A 4 12.15 5.26 -20.70
N ARG A 5 13.39 5.73 -20.56
CA ARG A 5 14.45 4.96 -19.91
C ARG A 5 14.14 4.91 -18.42
N GLN A 6 13.75 3.76 -17.91
CA GLN A 6 13.78 3.47 -16.48
C GLN A 6 15.25 3.35 -16.08
N GLU A 7 15.79 4.37 -15.41
CA GLU A 7 17.04 4.22 -14.67
C GLU A 7 16.71 3.42 -13.41
N THR A 8 16.92 2.10 -13.49
CA THR A 8 16.90 1.23 -12.32
C THR A 8 18.01 1.69 -11.38
N ILE A 9 17.63 2.19 -10.21
CA ILE A 9 18.56 2.53 -9.14
C ILE A 9 19.17 1.22 -8.65
N GLU A 10 20.45 0.97 -8.96
CA GLU A 10 21.23 -0.12 -8.38
C GLU A 10 21.50 0.21 -6.90
N LEU A 11 20.64 -0.30 -6.02
CA LEU A 11 20.93 -0.34 -4.59
C LEU A 11 22.22 -1.17 -4.38
N SER A 12 23.16 -0.58 -3.67
CA SER A 12 24.50 -1.10 -3.42
C SER A 12 24.46 -2.43 -2.68
N GLY A 13 24.67 -3.52 -3.43
CA GLY A 13 24.89 -4.89 -2.94
C GLY A 13 23.59 -5.70 -2.86
N GLU A 14 23.47 -6.71 -3.72
CA GLU A 14 22.42 -7.72 -3.58
C GLU A 14 22.53 -8.40 -2.21
N LEU A 15 21.41 -8.51 -1.49
CA LEU A 15 21.35 -9.26 -0.24
C LEU A 15 21.59 -10.74 -0.55
N ASN A 16 22.41 -11.40 0.28
CA ASN A 16 22.51 -12.86 0.21
C ASN A 16 21.24 -13.53 0.78
N GLU A 17 21.14 -14.86 0.63
CA GLU A 17 19.97 -15.63 1.09
C GLU A 17 19.71 -15.46 2.60
N GLU A 18 20.76 -15.52 3.43
CA GLU A 18 20.64 -15.36 4.88
C GLU A 18 20.14 -13.96 5.27
N GLN A 19 20.64 -12.93 4.59
CA GLN A 19 20.21 -11.54 4.79
C GLN A 19 18.76 -11.34 4.35
N THR A 20 18.37 -11.91 3.21
CA THR A 20 16.99 -11.86 2.71
C THR A 20 16.03 -12.56 3.67
N ASP A 21 16.39 -13.76 4.15
CA ASP A 21 15.65 -14.49 5.18
C ASP A 21 15.49 -13.68 6.46
N ALA A 22 16.55 -12.98 6.88
CA ALA A 22 16.52 -12.13 8.06
C ALA A 22 15.54 -10.95 7.87
N VAL A 23 15.58 -10.27 6.73
CA VAL A 23 14.66 -9.17 6.40
C VAL A 23 13.21 -9.65 6.44
N ILE A 24 12.90 -10.78 5.80
CA ILE A 24 11.53 -11.35 5.78
C ILE A 24 11.06 -11.70 7.20
N LYS A 25 11.93 -12.28 8.05
CA LYS A 25 11.60 -12.58 9.44
C LYS A 25 11.34 -11.32 10.26
N ILE A 26 12.14 -10.26 10.05
CA ILE A 26 11.95 -8.96 10.70
C ILE A 26 10.63 -8.33 10.28
N GLU A 27 10.29 -8.32 8.99
CA GLU A 27 8.99 -7.82 8.50
C GLU A 27 7.83 -8.59 9.11
N ALA A 28 7.94 -9.92 9.22
CA ALA A 28 6.92 -10.75 9.83
C ALA A 28 6.73 -10.43 11.33
N GLU A 29 7.80 -10.20 12.09
CA GLU A 29 7.71 -9.79 13.49
C GLU A 29 7.21 -8.35 13.64
N LEU A 30 7.60 -7.44 12.75
CA LEU A 30 7.11 -6.06 12.75
C LEU A 30 5.58 -6.04 12.60
N LEU A 31 5.03 -6.80 11.65
CA LEU A 31 3.59 -6.92 11.44
C LEU A 31 2.88 -7.59 12.63
N ARG A 32 3.48 -8.63 13.22
CA ARG A 32 2.94 -9.26 14.43
C ARG A 32 2.88 -8.29 15.61
N GLY A 33 3.98 -7.57 15.87
CA GLY A 33 4.06 -6.58 16.94
C GLY A 33 3.10 -5.41 16.75
N ALA A 34 2.98 -4.90 15.52
CA ALA A 34 2.03 -3.85 15.19
C ALA A 34 0.57 -4.28 15.45
N ARG A 35 0.17 -5.48 15.01
CA ARG A 35 -1.16 -6.03 15.29
C ARG A 35 -1.39 -6.22 16.79
N ALA A 36 -0.43 -6.80 17.50
CA ALA A 36 -0.52 -6.98 18.95
C ALA A 36 -0.71 -5.65 19.70
N TYR A 37 -0.03 -4.58 19.26
CA TYR A 37 -0.24 -3.23 19.79
C TYR A 37 -1.68 -2.76 19.54
N PHE A 38 -2.16 -2.84 18.30
CA PHE A 38 -3.51 -2.38 17.97
C PHE A 38 -4.59 -3.16 18.74
N ASP A 39 -4.44 -4.48 18.85
CA ASP A 39 -5.33 -5.35 19.64
C ASP A 39 -5.35 -4.93 21.12
N ALA A 40 -4.16 -4.75 21.73
CA ALA A 40 -4.04 -4.32 23.13
C ALA A 40 -4.63 -2.93 23.39
N ASN A 41 -4.76 -2.09 22.35
CA ASN A 41 -5.33 -0.74 22.43
C ASN A 41 -6.78 -0.66 21.93
N GLY A 42 -7.44 -1.82 21.71
CA GLY A 42 -8.86 -1.89 21.35
C GLY A 42 -9.18 -1.41 19.94
N PHE A 43 -8.21 -1.45 19.02
CA PHE A 43 -8.46 -1.20 17.61
C PHE A 43 -9.04 -2.45 16.94
N THR A 44 -9.90 -2.24 15.94
CA THR A 44 -10.42 -3.32 15.07
C THR A 44 -9.66 -3.31 13.74
N GLU A 45 -9.07 -4.44 13.33
CA GLU A 45 -8.51 -4.60 11.98
C GLU A 45 -9.65 -4.65 10.95
N VAL A 46 -9.57 -3.80 9.92
CA VAL A 46 -10.56 -3.71 8.85
C VAL A 46 -9.89 -4.06 7.53
N VAL A 47 -10.47 -5.01 6.79
CA VAL A 47 -10.06 -5.30 5.42
C VAL A 47 -10.74 -4.32 4.48
N VAL A 48 -9.95 -3.44 3.85
CA VAL A 48 -10.43 -2.44 2.89
C VAL A 48 -10.31 -2.97 1.45
N PRO A 49 -11.23 -2.61 0.55
CA PRO A 49 -11.16 -3.06 -0.85
C PRO A 49 -10.00 -2.37 -1.58
N HIS A 50 -9.30 -3.13 -2.43
CA HIS A 50 -8.15 -2.62 -3.19
C HIS A 50 -8.54 -1.96 -4.52
N ILE A 51 -9.70 -2.34 -5.07
CA ILE A 51 -10.24 -1.78 -6.30
C ILE A 51 -11.29 -0.72 -5.93
N THR A 52 -11.13 0.48 -6.47
CA THR A 52 -11.98 1.63 -6.18
C THR A 52 -12.34 2.40 -7.44
N ARG A 53 -13.29 3.33 -7.32
CA ARG A 53 -13.57 4.37 -8.32
C ARG A 53 -12.54 5.50 -8.17
N ALA A 54 -12.45 6.39 -9.16
CA ALA A 54 -11.59 7.58 -9.09
C ALA A 54 -11.83 8.43 -7.84
N THR A 55 -13.05 8.44 -7.31
CA THR A 55 -13.40 9.16 -6.07
C THR A 55 -12.75 8.59 -4.81
N GLY A 56 -12.17 7.39 -4.86
CA GLY A 56 -11.34 6.83 -3.79
C GLY A 56 -9.86 7.23 -3.88
N SER A 57 -9.50 8.09 -4.86
CA SER A 57 -8.20 8.74 -4.96
C SER A 57 -8.09 9.79 -3.86
N CYS A 58 -7.68 9.37 -2.68
CA CYS A 58 -7.59 10.25 -1.52
C CYS A 58 -6.34 11.16 -1.58
N GLU A 59 -5.42 10.90 -2.51
CA GLU A 59 -4.11 11.57 -2.55
C GLU A 59 -3.89 12.33 -3.87
N ASN A 60 -3.81 11.63 -5.01
CA ASN A 60 -3.68 12.28 -6.32
C ASN A 60 -4.23 11.40 -7.44
N MET A 61 -5.15 11.96 -8.22
CA MET A 61 -5.79 11.25 -9.34
C MET A 61 -4.81 10.95 -10.48
N ASP A 62 -3.76 11.76 -10.63
CA ASP A 62 -2.76 11.59 -11.68
C ASP A 62 -1.84 10.39 -11.45
N THR A 63 -1.78 9.86 -10.22
CA THR A 63 -0.90 8.74 -9.83
C THR A 63 -1.70 7.48 -9.48
N LEU A 64 -2.89 7.32 -10.06
CA LEU A 64 -3.69 6.10 -9.94
C LEU A 64 -3.30 5.05 -10.97
N PHE A 65 -3.11 3.81 -10.53
CA PHE A 65 -3.10 2.66 -11.43
C PHE A 65 -4.52 2.36 -11.90
N GLY A 66 -4.79 2.64 -13.19
CA GLY A 66 -6.06 2.30 -13.83
C GLY A 66 -6.12 0.84 -14.29
N LEU A 67 -7.29 0.23 -14.21
CA LEU A 67 -7.56 -1.12 -14.72
C LEU A 67 -8.96 -1.21 -15.33
N ASP A 68 -9.13 -2.08 -16.34
CA ASP A 68 -10.45 -2.50 -16.80
C ASP A 68 -11.03 -3.54 -15.85
N PHE A 69 -12.15 -3.19 -15.21
CA PHE A 69 -12.85 -4.05 -14.28
C PHE A 69 -14.23 -4.39 -14.85
N PHE A 70 -14.26 -5.46 -15.65
CA PHE A 70 -15.46 -5.95 -16.34
C PHE A 70 -16.09 -4.92 -17.29
N GLY A 71 -15.28 -4.28 -18.14
CA GLY A 71 -15.73 -3.26 -19.09
C GLY A 71 -15.99 -1.90 -18.45
N ARG A 72 -15.48 -1.68 -17.23
CA ARG A 72 -15.64 -0.43 -16.47
C ARG A 72 -14.29 0.02 -15.96
N GLN A 73 -14.00 1.31 -16.12
CA GLN A 73 -12.79 1.89 -15.54
C GLN A 73 -12.83 1.82 -14.02
N ALA A 74 -11.79 1.21 -13.45
CA ALA A 74 -11.52 1.19 -12.01
C ALA A 74 -10.05 1.54 -11.75
N TYR A 75 -9.70 1.63 -10.46
CA TYR A 75 -8.37 2.02 -10.02
C TYR A 75 -7.93 1.19 -8.81
N LEU A 76 -6.63 0.99 -8.65
CA LEU A 76 -6.06 0.49 -7.39
C LEU A 76 -6.01 1.64 -6.37
N ARG A 77 -6.35 1.36 -5.11
CA ARG A 77 -6.36 2.38 -4.05
C ARG A 77 -4.94 2.82 -3.66
N GLN A 78 -4.80 4.10 -3.34
CA GLN A 78 -3.57 4.66 -2.79
C GLN A 78 -3.55 4.60 -1.25
N THR A 79 -4.73 4.56 -0.62
CA THR A 79 -4.86 4.51 0.85
C THR A 79 -6.19 3.87 1.26
N GLY A 80 -6.26 3.38 2.51
CA GLY A 80 -7.48 2.85 3.13
C GLY A 80 -8.31 3.92 3.85
N GLN A 81 -7.85 5.16 3.85
CA GLN A 81 -8.34 6.25 4.70
C GLN A 81 -9.86 6.43 4.67
N LEU A 82 -10.48 6.69 3.51
CA LEU A 82 -11.92 6.94 3.43
C LEU A 82 -12.77 5.74 3.89
N TYR A 83 -12.28 4.51 3.67
CA TYR A 83 -12.95 3.32 4.18
C TYR A 83 -12.86 3.26 5.70
N LEU A 84 -11.69 3.51 6.30
CA LEU A 84 -11.54 3.56 7.75
C LEU A 84 -12.38 4.67 8.39
N GLU A 85 -12.35 5.88 7.84
CA GLU A 85 -13.16 7.02 8.30
C GLU A 85 -14.66 6.68 8.34
N SER A 86 -15.15 5.91 7.36
CA SER A 86 -16.56 5.47 7.34
C SER A 86 -16.93 4.52 8.49
N PHE A 87 -15.96 3.81 9.07
CA PHE A 87 -16.18 2.87 10.16
C PHE A 87 -15.96 3.48 11.55
N VAL A 88 -15.19 4.57 11.66
CA VAL A 88 -14.91 5.26 12.94
C VAL A 88 -16.18 5.56 13.74
N PRO A 89 -17.29 6.10 13.16
CA PRO A 89 -18.50 6.38 13.93
C PRO A 89 -19.14 5.15 14.59
N ARG A 90 -18.89 3.95 14.05
CA ARG A 90 -19.50 2.69 14.53
C ARG A 90 -18.55 1.84 15.37
N LEU A 91 -17.28 1.79 15.01
CA LEU A 91 -16.26 0.92 15.62
C LEU A 91 -15.28 1.68 16.53
N GLY A 92 -15.28 3.01 16.47
CA GLY A 92 -14.34 3.86 17.19
C GLY A 92 -12.94 3.73 16.60
N ARG A 93 -12.13 2.83 17.16
CA ARG A 93 -10.72 2.64 16.79
C ARG A 93 -10.60 1.58 15.71
N VAL A 94 -10.09 1.96 14.53
CA VAL A 94 -9.92 1.05 13.39
C VAL A 94 -8.53 1.21 12.79
N PHE A 95 -8.00 0.12 12.24
CA PHE A 95 -6.76 0.11 11.45
C PHE A 95 -6.88 -0.87 10.29
N CYS A 96 -6.01 -0.77 9.29
CA CYS A 96 -5.88 -1.78 8.25
C CYS A 96 -4.40 -2.01 7.92
N VAL A 97 -4.08 -3.22 7.48
CA VAL A 97 -2.78 -3.56 6.92
C VAL A 97 -2.99 -4.13 5.52
N GLY A 98 -2.28 -3.60 4.54
CA GLY A 98 -2.38 -4.06 3.16
C GLY A 98 -1.65 -3.11 2.21
N PRO A 99 -1.49 -3.50 0.94
CA PRO A 99 -0.78 -2.70 -0.04
C PRO A 99 -1.50 -1.40 -0.34
N SER A 100 -0.71 -0.43 -0.78
CA SER A 100 -1.11 0.84 -1.37
C SER A 100 -0.35 0.99 -2.68
N PHE A 101 -0.99 1.55 -3.70
CA PHE A 101 -0.43 1.58 -5.05
C PHE A 101 -0.36 3.02 -5.56
N ARG A 102 0.80 3.46 -6.02
CA ARG A 102 0.98 4.81 -6.59
C ARG A 102 1.74 4.71 -7.91
N ALA A 103 1.09 5.13 -8.99
CA ALA A 103 1.68 5.20 -10.33
C ALA A 103 2.51 6.49 -10.48
N GLU A 104 3.50 6.68 -9.61
CA GLU A 104 4.40 7.84 -9.69
C GLU A 104 5.25 7.76 -10.98
N PRO A 105 5.38 8.86 -11.74
CA PRO A 105 6.11 8.85 -13.02
C PRO A 105 7.63 8.72 -12.85
N SER A 106 8.15 8.99 -11.64
CA SER A 106 9.57 8.91 -11.30
C SER A 106 9.76 8.20 -9.96
N VAL A 107 10.69 7.26 -9.91
CA VAL A 107 11.04 6.48 -8.72
C VAL A 107 12.40 6.94 -8.21
N ASP A 108 12.51 7.17 -6.91
CA ASP A 108 13.78 7.33 -6.19
C ASP A 108 14.00 6.15 -5.22
N GLU A 109 15.06 6.18 -4.40
CA GLU A 109 15.38 5.12 -3.43
C GLU A 109 14.27 4.80 -2.39
N ARG A 110 13.22 5.63 -2.31
CA ARG A 110 12.15 5.53 -1.30
C ARG A 110 10.75 5.40 -1.89
N HIS A 111 10.57 5.58 -3.19
CA HIS A 111 9.27 5.52 -3.86
C HIS A 111 9.10 4.19 -4.59
N LEU A 112 8.24 3.32 -4.07
CA LEU A 112 7.89 2.05 -4.70
C LEU A 112 6.60 2.24 -5.51
N THR A 113 6.57 1.74 -6.74
CA THR A 113 5.39 1.75 -7.63
C THR A 113 4.79 0.36 -7.75
#